data_AF-A0A2N9N4I1-F1
#
_entry.id   AF-A0A2N9N4I1-F1
#
_cell.length_a   1.000
_cell.length_b   1.000
_cell.length_c   1.000
_cell.angle_alpha   90.00
_cell.angle_beta   90.00
_cell.angle_gamma   90.00
#
_symmetry.space_group_name_H-M   'P 1'
#
loop_
_entity.id
_entity.type
_entity.pdbx_description
1 polymer ?
#
loop_
_entity_poly.entity_id
_entity_poly.type
_entity_poly.pdbx_seq_one_letter_code
_entity_poly.pdbx_strand_id
1 'polypeptide(L)'
;MPRLTPRLVRRVLLPASYLAFLFGTLISAEIFYRGRPFDAKAAVLSDLQSPDDNPHGYVASAVGTAVFAMLLAPATLVFHQRLRKENPGLVLAGSVGFGVGLASAVAIGALAPVTHGYTPLHIQLASAAFIGISAGTWLHLLAARAARSLLFFQFGAVLIVIFLCYGPVEFQNDHLLTGLAFWEWLLCVDCGVALYALAAAVDLLKV
;
A
#
# COMPACT_ATOMS: atom_id res chain seq x y z
N MET A 1 -5.83 -15.89 22.85
CA MET A 1 -5.60 -14.92 21.76
C MET A 1 -4.12 -14.55 21.72
N PRO A 2 -3.43 -14.65 20.58
CA PRO A 2 -2.03 -14.22 20.49
C PRO A 2 -1.92 -12.74 20.88
N ARG A 3 -0.94 -12.40 21.74
CA ARG A 3 -0.70 -11.01 22.12
C ARG A 3 -0.17 -10.26 20.91
N LEU A 4 -0.82 -9.15 20.55
CA LEU A 4 -0.37 -8.28 19.48
C LEU A 4 0.95 -7.59 19.90
N THR A 5 2.04 -7.89 19.20
CA THR A 5 3.38 -7.39 19.53
C THR A 5 4.10 -6.86 18.28
N PRO A 6 5.11 -5.97 18.43
CA PRO A 6 5.94 -5.53 17.31
C PRO A 6 6.58 -6.70 16.54
N ARG A 7 7.02 -7.74 17.26
CA ARG A 7 7.57 -8.96 16.64
C ARG A 7 6.55 -9.69 15.78
N LEU A 8 5.31 -9.81 16.24
CA LEU A 8 4.23 -10.42 15.47
C LEU A 8 3.95 -9.62 14.19
N VAL A 9 3.89 -8.29 14.30
CA VAL A 9 3.72 -7.40 13.14
C VAL A 9 4.84 -7.62 12.13
N ARG A 10 6.10 -7.54 12.57
CA ARG A 10 7.28 -7.65 11.71
C ARG A 10 7.45 -9.03 11.08
N ARG A 11 7.24 -10.11 11.84
CA ARG A 11 7.60 -11.48 11.41
C ARG A 11 6.43 -12.25 10.82
N VAL A 12 5.20 -11.80 11.00
CA VAL A 12 4.01 -12.53 10.56
C VAL A 12 3.09 -11.63 9.76
N LEU A 13 2.57 -10.54 10.37
CA LEU A 13 1.52 -9.75 9.71
C LEU A 13 2.00 -9.03 8.45
N LEU A 14 3.16 -8.38 8.50
CA LEU A 14 3.76 -7.71 7.33
C LEU A 14 4.10 -8.69 6.19
N PRO A 15 4.81 -9.81 6.44
CA PRO A 15 5.03 -10.80 5.38
C PRO A 15 3.71 -11.38 4.85
N ALA A 16 2.77 -11.75 5.73
CA ALA A 16 1.51 -12.34 5.31
C ALA A 16 0.64 -11.36 4.50
N SER A 17 0.63 -10.07 4.87
CA SER A 17 -0.10 -9.05 4.12
C SER A 17 0.49 -8.92 2.71
N TYR A 18 1.80 -8.76 2.59
CA TYR A 18 2.47 -8.64 1.29
C TYR A 18 2.33 -9.92 0.45
N LEU A 19 2.39 -11.10 1.05
CA LEU A 19 2.13 -12.35 0.35
C LEU A 19 0.68 -12.41 -0.16
N ALA A 20 -0.31 -12.01 0.64
CA ALA A 20 -1.71 -11.98 0.20
C ALA A 20 -1.89 -11.04 -1.02
N PHE A 21 -1.29 -9.85 -0.97
CA PHE A 21 -1.27 -8.92 -2.10
C PHE A 21 -0.60 -9.55 -3.34
N LEU A 22 0.61 -10.07 -3.18
CA LEU A 22 1.39 -10.67 -4.28
C LEU A 22 0.68 -11.87 -4.90
N PHE A 23 0.14 -12.79 -4.09
CA PHE A 23 -0.59 -13.95 -4.61
C PHE A 23 -1.87 -13.54 -5.35
N GLY A 24 -2.65 -12.60 -4.81
CA GLY A 24 -3.84 -12.09 -5.47
C GLY A 24 -3.51 -11.45 -6.83
N THR A 25 -2.47 -10.62 -6.87
CA THR A 25 -1.99 -9.98 -8.09
C THR A 25 -1.40 -10.99 -9.08
N LEU A 26 -0.65 -11.99 -8.65
CA LEU A 26 -0.10 -13.04 -9.51
C LEU A 26 -1.20 -13.89 -10.15
N ILE A 27 -2.21 -14.30 -9.39
CA ILE A 27 -3.37 -15.04 -9.92
C ILE A 27 -4.11 -14.18 -10.94
N SER A 28 -4.33 -12.90 -10.62
CA SER A 28 -4.97 -11.95 -11.54
C SER A 28 -4.17 -11.76 -12.82
N ALA A 29 -2.84 -11.61 -12.72
CA ALA A 29 -1.93 -11.46 -13.86
C ALA A 29 -1.89 -12.71 -14.75
N GLU A 30 -1.82 -13.90 -14.16
CA GLU A 30 -1.86 -15.17 -14.91
C GLU A 30 -3.13 -15.28 -15.76
N ILE A 31 -4.27 -14.82 -15.23
CA ILE A 31 -5.54 -14.79 -15.97
C ILE A 31 -5.51 -13.70 -17.05
N PHE A 32 -5.04 -12.50 -16.72
CA PHE A 32 -4.99 -11.35 -17.63
C PHE A 32 -4.10 -11.60 -18.86
N TYR A 33 -2.93 -12.22 -18.66
CA TYR A 33 -1.97 -12.51 -19.72
C TYR A 33 -2.20 -13.87 -20.38
N ARG A 34 -3.28 -14.59 -20.06
CA ARG A 34 -3.58 -15.87 -20.70
C ARG A 34 -3.77 -15.67 -22.21
N GLY A 35 -2.84 -16.23 -22.99
CA GLY A 35 -2.83 -16.09 -24.46
C GLY A 35 -2.32 -14.74 -24.97
N ARG A 36 -1.69 -13.93 -24.11
CA ARG A 36 -1.03 -12.66 -24.46
C ARG A 36 0.46 -12.73 -24.11
N PRO A 37 1.36 -12.09 -24.88
CA PRO A 37 2.73 -11.93 -24.43
C PRO A 37 2.77 -11.04 -23.18
N PHE A 38 3.61 -11.40 -22.21
CA PHE A 38 3.84 -10.54 -21.05
C PHE A 38 4.59 -9.27 -21.47
N ASP A 39 4.08 -8.11 -21.05
CA ASP A 39 4.75 -6.82 -21.20
C ASP A 39 4.82 -6.13 -19.83
N ALA A 40 6.04 -5.99 -19.31
CA ALA A 40 6.30 -5.34 -18.03
C ALA A 40 5.82 -3.88 -17.99
N LYS A 41 5.73 -3.20 -19.14
CA LYS A 41 5.26 -1.81 -19.23
C LYS A 41 3.75 -1.70 -19.06
N ALA A 42 3.03 -2.75 -19.43
CA ALA A 42 1.58 -2.86 -19.31
C ALA A 42 1.15 -3.61 -18.03
N ALA A 43 2.09 -3.96 -17.14
CA ALA A 43 1.82 -4.65 -15.89
C ALA A 43 1.33 -3.68 -14.79
N VAL A 44 0.33 -2.88 -15.14
CA VAL A 44 -0.31 -1.88 -14.27
C VAL A 44 -1.17 -2.63 -13.24
N LEU A 45 -0.95 -2.34 -11.96
CA LEU A 45 -1.69 -2.95 -10.84
C LEU A 45 -3.17 -2.62 -10.88
N SER A 46 -3.52 -1.38 -11.25
CA SER A 46 -4.90 -0.94 -11.38
C SER A 46 -5.65 -1.68 -12.51
N ASP A 47 -5.00 -1.96 -13.65
CA ASP A 47 -5.61 -2.79 -14.72
C ASP A 47 -5.90 -4.22 -14.26
N LEU A 48 -5.00 -4.80 -13.44
CA LEU A 48 -5.21 -6.13 -12.85
C LEU A 48 -6.35 -6.16 -11.81
N GLN A 49 -6.82 -5.00 -11.34
CA GLN A 49 -7.94 -4.86 -10.40
C GLN A 49 -9.22 -4.33 -11.05
N SER A 50 -9.14 -3.94 -12.32
CA SER A 50 -10.24 -3.38 -13.09
C SER A 50 -11.14 -4.50 -13.63
N PRO A 51 -12.45 -4.49 -13.35
CA PRO A 51 -13.40 -5.41 -13.98
C PRO A 51 -13.51 -5.23 -15.49
N ASP A 52 -13.14 -4.05 -16.02
CA ASP A 52 -13.26 -3.76 -17.45
C ASP A 52 -12.03 -4.26 -18.21
N ASP A 53 -10.83 -4.09 -17.63
CA ASP A 53 -9.57 -4.52 -18.25
C ASP A 53 -9.31 -6.01 -18.01
N ASN A 54 -9.60 -6.51 -16.80
CA ASN A 54 -9.41 -7.90 -16.40
C ASN A 54 -10.70 -8.56 -15.85
N PRO A 55 -11.77 -8.69 -16.65
CA PRO A 55 -13.09 -9.17 -16.19
C PRO A 55 -13.08 -10.55 -15.54
N HIS A 56 -12.09 -11.39 -15.87
CA HIS A 56 -11.99 -12.75 -15.36
C HIS A 56 -11.00 -12.92 -14.20
N GLY A 57 -10.08 -11.97 -14.00
CA GLY A 57 -9.02 -12.06 -12.99
C GLY A 57 -9.09 -11.01 -11.88
N TYR A 58 -9.81 -9.91 -12.09
CA TYR A 58 -9.78 -8.74 -11.19
C TYR A 58 -10.10 -9.08 -9.73
N VAL A 59 -11.05 -10.00 -9.50
CA VAL A 59 -11.49 -10.43 -8.17
C VAL A 59 -10.32 -10.96 -7.34
N ALA A 60 -9.37 -11.67 -7.96
CA ALA A 60 -8.24 -12.24 -7.25
C ALA A 60 -7.32 -11.14 -6.67
N SER A 61 -7.03 -10.10 -7.46
CA SER A 61 -6.21 -8.98 -6.99
C SER A 61 -6.99 -8.10 -6.00
N ALA A 62 -8.28 -7.86 -6.23
CA ALA A 62 -9.16 -7.13 -5.31
C ALA A 62 -9.22 -7.79 -3.91
N VAL A 63 -9.42 -9.11 -3.87
CA VAL A 63 -9.41 -9.89 -2.62
C VAL A 63 -8.01 -9.85 -1.99
N GLY A 64 -6.95 -10.00 -2.78
CA GLY A 64 -5.57 -9.88 -2.31
C GLY A 64 -5.29 -8.56 -1.60
N THR A 65 -5.75 -7.44 -2.17
CA THR A 65 -5.63 -6.10 -1.57
C THR A 65 -6.46 -5.94 -0.31
N ALA A 66 -7.70 -6.44 -0.28
CA ALA A 66 -8.52 -6.39 0.93
C ALA A 66 -7.89 -7.20 2.08
N VAL A 67 -7.42 -8.43 1.79
CA VAL A 67 -6.73 -9.29 2.76
C VAL A 67 -5.43 -8.66 3.23
N PHE A 68 -4.63 -8.07 2.33
CA PHE A 68 -3.45 -7.28 2.68
C PHE A 68 -3.80 -6.22 3.72
N ALA A 69 -4.83 -5.40 3.46
CA ALA A 69 -5.19 -4.29 4.32
C ALA A 69 -5.72 -4.77 5.69
N MET A 70 -6.55 -5.81 5.71
CA MET A 70 -7.07 -6.41 6.94
C MET A 70 -5.96 -7.02 7.81
N LEU A 71 -5.01 -7.74 7.20
CA LEU A 71 -3.87 -8.32 7.92
C LEU A 71 -2.93 -7.26 8.48
N LEU A 72 -2.81 -6.11 7.78
CA LEU A 72 -1.93 -5.02 8.17
C LEU A 72 -2.56 -4.07 9.20
N ALA A 73 -3.89 -4.02 9.30
CA ALA A 73 -4.63 -3.15 10.23
C ALA A 73 -4.17 -3.20 11.70
N PRO A 74 -3.80 -4.35 12.28
CA PRO A 74 -3.28 -4.40 13.64
C PRO A 74 -1.95 -3.64 13.83
N ALA A 75 -1.16 -3.44 12.76
CA ALA A 75 0.10 -2.70 12.83
C ALA A 75 -0.10 -1.25 13.28
N THR A 76 -1.19 -0.60 12.84
CA THR A 76 -1.55 0.77 13.22
C THR A 76 -1.66 0.91 14.74
N LEU A 77 -2.33 -0.05 15.39
CA LEU A 77 -2.51 -0.05 16.84
C LEU A 77 -1.18 -0.25 17.56
N VAL A 78 -0.33 -1.16 17.06
CA VAL A 78 1.00 -1.42 17.66
C VAL A 78 1.89 -0.19 17.56
N PHE A 79 1.97 0.44 16.39
CA PHE A 79 2.77 1.65 16.19
C PHE A 79 2.26 2.78 17.08
N HIS A 80 0.95 2.97 17.15
CA HIS A 80 0.34 3.95 18.03
C HIS A 80 0.74 3.74 19.49
N GLN A 81 0.51 2.53 20.03
CA GLN A 81 0.76 2.23 21.44
C GLN A 81 2.23 2.38 21.82
N ARG A 82 3.14 2.04 20.91
CA ARG A 82 4.59 2.06 21.16
C ARG A 82 5.20 3.43 21.01
N LEU A 83 4.71 4.24 20.07
CA LEU A 83 5.29 5.55 19.78
C LEU A 83 4.60 6.71 20.50
N ARG A 84 3.39 6.52 21.07
CA ARG A 84 2.60 7.62 21.67
C ARG A 84 3.33 8.46 22.71
N LYS A 85 4.33 7.88 23.40
CA LYS A 85 5.14 8.59 24.41
C LYS A 85 6.19 9.51 23.80
N GLU A 86 6.65 9.21 22.58
CA GLU A 86 7.71 9.97 21.91
C GLU A 86 7.18 11.26 21.28
N ASN A 87 6.08 11.16 20.52
CA ASN A 87 5.40 12.31 19.94
C ASN A 87 3.92 12.00 19.67
N PRO A 88 3.00 12.31 20.60
CA PRO A 88 1.60 11.89 20.50
C PRO A 88 0.87 12.48 19.30
N GLY A 89 1.21 13.72 18.89
CA GLY A 89 0.59 14.39 17.76
C GLY A 89 0.92 13.71 16.42
N LEU A 90 2.21 13.49 16.16
CA LEU A 90 2.64 12.78 14.94
C LEU A 90 2.10 11.36 14.89
N VAL A 91 2.08 10.67 16.03
CA VAL A 91 1.61 9.29 16.11
C VAL A 91 0.11 9.21 15.86
N LEU A 92 -0.68 10.14 16.40
CA LEU A 92 -2.11 10.21 16.12
C LEU A 92 -2.37 10.48 14.63
N ALA A 93 -1.73 11.51 14.07
CA ALA A 93 -1.87 11.86 12.66
C ALA A 93 -1.46 10.69 11.74
N GLY A 94 -0.33 10.04 12.04
CA GLY A 94 0.13 8.87 11.32
C GLY A 94 -0.85 7.69 11.41
N SER A 95 -1.43 7.46 12.58
CA SER A 95 -2.41 6.38 12.79
C SER A 95 -3.71 6.62 12.03
N VAL A 96 -4.19 7.87 12.01
CA VAL A 96 -5.38 8.26 11.26
C VAL A 96 -5.14 8.12 9.76
N GLY A 97 -4.04 8.70 9.23
CA GLY A 97 -3.71 8.61 7.81
C GLY A 97 -3.55 7.16 7.34
N PHE A 98 -2.80 6.36 8.11
CA PHE A 98 -2.59 4.95 7.80
C PHE A 98 -3.91 4.16 7.88
N GLY A 99 -4.72 4.40 8.90
CA GLY A 99 -6.03 3.75 9.08
C GLY A 99 -7.01 4.08 7.95
N VAL A 100 -7.07 5.34 7.51
CA VAL A 100 -7.85 5.75 6.33
C VAL A 100 -7.36 5.02 5.09
N GLY A 101 -6.04 4.98 4.86
CA GLY A 101 -5.50 4.30 3.69
C GLY A 101 -5.82 2.80 3.65
N LEU A 102 -5.73 2.11 4.80
CA LEU A 102 -6.15 0.71 4.89
C LEU A 102 -7.65 0.52 4.68
N ALA A 103 -8.49 1.38 5.27
CA ALA A 103 -9.93 1.32 5.07
C ALA A 103 -10.31 1.51 3.60
N SER A 104 -9.64 2.43 2.90
CA SER A 104 -9.79 2.62 1.46
C SER A 104 -9.37 1.37 0.67
N ALA A 105 -8.25 0.73 1.02
CA ALA A 105 -7.81 -0.51 0.38
C ALA A 105 -8.81 -1.67 0.59
N VAL A 106 -9.39 -1.81 1.79
CA VAL A 106 -10.49 -2.76 2.04
C VAL A 106 -11.72 -2.42 1.18
N ALA A 107 -12.08 -1.13 1.11
CA ALA A 107 -13.21 -0.67 0.31
C ALA A 107 -13.02 -0.96 -1.19
N ILE A 108 -11.82 -0.78 -1.74
CA ILE A 108 -11.49 -1.15 -3.14
C ILE A 108 -11.81 -2.63 -3.36
N GLY A 109 -11.30 -3.51 -2.49
CA GLY A 109 -11.53 -4.95 -2.66
C GLY A 109 -12.99 -5.36 -2.47
N ALA A 110 -13.71 -4.73 -1.53
CA ALA A 110 -15.11 -5.02 -1.26
C ALA A 110 -16.05 -4.50 -2.37
N LEU A 111 -15.72 -3.36 -2.97
CA LEU A 111 -16.54 -2.72 -4.00
C LEU A 111 -16.15 -3.13 -5.42
N ALA A 112 -15.05 -3.86 -5.61
CA ALA A 112 -14.59 -4.31 -6.92
C ALA A 112 -15.69 -4.95 -7.80
N PRO A 113 -16.64 -5.77 -7.29
CA PRO A 113 -17.70 -6.35 -8.11
C PRO A 113 -18.76 -5.35 -8.61
N VAL A 114 -18.82 -4.16 -8.03
CA VAL A 114 -19.86 -3.14 -8.34
C VAL A 114 -19.28 -1.86 -8.94
N THR A 115 -17.95 -1.66 -8.86
CA THR A 115 -17.27 -0.52 -9.49
C THR A 115 -16.72 -0.93 -10.85
N HIS A 116 -17.44 -0.61 -11.92
CA HIS A 116 -16.98 -0.81 -13.29
C HIS A 116 -16.22 0.42 -13.80
N GLY A 117 -15.03 0.20 -14.34
CA GLY A 117 -14.13 1.22 -14.89
C GLY A 117 -13.37 2.06 -13.85
N TYR A 118 -12.56 2.99 -14.35
CA TYR A 118 -11.87 4.02 -13.57
C TYR A 118 -12.86 5.08 -13.05
N THR A 119 -13.86 4.64 -12.28
CA THR A 119 -14.82 5.56 -11.67
C THR A 119 -14.09 6.55 -10.76
N PRO A 120 -14.61 7.78 -10.61
CA PRO A 120 -14.07 8.73 -9.64
C PRO A 120 -13.92 8.14 -8.24
N LEU A 121 -14.84 7.23 -7.84
CA LEU A 121 -14.76 6.53 -6.56
C LEU A 121 -13.54 5.61 -6.46
N HIS A 122 -13.27 4.78 -7.48
CA HIS A 122 -12.09 3.91 -7.49
C HIS A 122 -10.81 4.72 -7.40
N ILE A 123 -10.69 5.80 -8.21
CA ILE A 123 -9.51 6.67 -8.20
C ILE A 123 -9.34 7.34 -6.83
N GLN A 124 -10.43 7.85 -6.23
CA GLN A 124 -10.39 8.47 -4.90
C GLN A 124 -9.97 7.48 -3.82
N LEU A 125 -10.49 6.25 -3.86
CA LEU A 125 -10.11 5.20 -2.91
C LEU A 125 -8.66 4.75 -3.11
N ALA A 126 -8.20 4.56 -4.35
CA ALA A 126 -6.81 4.22 -4.65
C ALA A 126 -5.85 5.33 -4.17
N SER A 127 -6.20 6.59 -4.47
CA SER A 127 -5.45 7.76 -4.01
C SER A 127 -5.40 7.83 -2.49
N ALA A 128 -6.54 7.66 -1.82
CA ALA A 128 -6.61 7.64 -0.36
C ALA A 128 -5.81 6.48 0.25
N ALA A 129 -5.82 5.30 -0.38
CA ALA A 129 -5.05 4.14 0.03
C ALA A 129 -3.54 4.42 -0.03
N PHE A 130 -3.03 4.83 -1.20
CA PHE A 130 -1.61 5.09 -1.38
C PHE A 130 -1.12 6.28 -0.54
N ILE A 131 -1.83 7.42 -0.54
CA ILE A 131 -1.45 8.59 0.24
C ILE A 131 -1.53 8.27 1.73
N GLY A 132 -2.62 7.66 2.19
CA GLY A 132 -2.84 7.36 3.60
C GLY A 132 -1.79 6.41 4.17
N ILE A 133 -1.52 5.30 3.48
CA ILE A 133 -0.48 4.35 3.89
C ILE A 133 0.91 5.00 3.86
N SER A 134 1.24 5.72 2.78
CA SER A 134 2.57 6.33 2.62
C SER A 134 2.83 7.45 3.64
N ALA A 135 1.89 8.39 3.77
CA ALA A 135 2.01 9.52 4.68
C ALA A 135 1.91 9.07 6.14
N GLY A 136 1.02 8.10 6.43
CA GLY A 136 0.91 7.49 7.75
C GLY A 136 2.23 6.85 8.19
N THR A 137 2.83 6.05 7.31
CA THR A 137 4.13 5.42 7.54
C THR A 137 5.22 6.47 7.76
N TRP A 138 5.26 7.53 6.94
CA TRP A 138 6.22 8.62 7.10
C TRP A 138 6.11 9.32 8.46
N LEU A 139 4.89 9.63 8.91
CA LEU A 139 4.65 10.26 10.21
C LEU A 139 5.06 9.35 11.37
N HIS A 140 4.80 8.05 11.29
CA HIS A 140 5.27 7.08 12.28
C HIS A 140 6.79 6.93 12.28
N LEU A 141 7.44 6.93 11.11
CA LEU A 141 8.91 6.93 11.01
C LEU A 141 9.52 8.19 11.61
N LEU A 142 8.90 9.34 11.38
CA LEU A 142 9.32 10.62 11.96
C LEU A 142 9.20 10.59 13.48
N ALA A 143 8.08 10.09 14.01
CA ALA A 143 7.88 9.89 15.44
C ALA A 143 8.88 8.90 16.05
N ALA A 144 9.24 7.84 15.31
CA ALA A 144 10.25 6.86 15.70
C ALA A 144 11.70 7.35 15.54
N ARG A 145 11.91 8.58 15.05
CA ARG A 145 13.23 9.16 14.76
C ARG A 145 14.09 8.25 13.89
N ALA A 146 13.47 7.69 12.84
CA ALA A 146 14.15 6.81 11.89
C ALA A 146 15.33 7.50 11.19
N ALA A 147 16.17 6.70 10.53
CA ALA A 147 17.32 7.21 9.78
C ALA A 147 16.87 8.27 8.74
N ARG A 148 17.66 9.34 8.61
CA ARG A 148 17.33 10.47 7.71
C ARG A 148 17.10 10.02 6.26
N SER A 149 17.90 9.08 5.77
CA SER A 149 17.73 8.52 4.43
C SER A 149 16.33 7.95 4.23
N LEU A 150 15.86 7.11 5.17
CA LEU A 150 14.53 6.52 5.11
C LEU A 150 13.41 7.56 5.17
N LEU A 151 13.57 8.60 5.99
CA LEU A 151 12.62 9.72 6.04
C LEU A 151 12.54 10.47 4.72
N PHE A 152 13.68 10.73 4.07
CA PHE A 152 13.73 11.40 2.77
C PHE A 152 13.14 10.55 1.65
N PHE A 153 13.47 9.26 1.59
CA PHE A 153 12.91 8.34 0.60
C PHE A 153 11.39 8.26 0.73
N GLN A 154 10.89 7.97 1.93
CA GLN A 154 9.45 7.86 2.15
C GLN A 154 8.72 9.20 1.93
N PHE A 155 9.34 10.35 2.27
CA PHE A 155 8.77 11.65 1.95
C PHE A 155 8.69 11.87 0.43
N GLY A 156 9.74 11.51 -0.30
CA GLY A 156 9.77 11.52 -1.76
C GLY A 156 8.65 10.67 -2.35
N ALA A 157 8.43 9.46 -1.82
CA ALA A 157 7.33 8.59 -2.22
C ALA A 157 5.96 9.23 -1.96
N VAL A 158 5.75 9.89 -0.82
CA VAL A 158 4.50 10.64 -0.55
C VAL A 158 4.29 11.74 -1.59
N LEU A 159 5.31 12.52 -1.91
CA LEU A 159 5.21 13.57 -2.94
C LEU A 159 4.93 12.99 -4.32
N ILE A 160 5.58 11.89 -4.68
CA ILE A 160 5.37 11.18 -5.94
C ILE A 160 3.93 10.67 -6.01
N VAL A 161 3.42 10.01 -4.98
CA VAL A 161 2.01 9.56 -4.94
C VAL A 161 1.06 10.73 -5.13
N ILE A 162 1.26 11.84 -4.41
CA ILE A 162 0.40 13.04 -4.55
C ILE A 162 0.47 13.57 -5.98
N PHE A 163 1.66 13.63 -6.58
CA PHE A 163 1.85 14.06 -7.95
C PHE A 163 1.19 13.10 -8.96
N LEU A 164 1.24 11.79 -8.75
CA LEU A 164 0.56 10.81 -9.60
C LEU A 164 -0.97 10.91 -9.48
N CYS A 165 -1.48 11.21 -8.29
CA CYS A 165 -2.92 11.32 -8.03
C CYS A 165 -3.54 12.63 -8.54
N TYR A 166 -2.80 13.75 -8.49
CA TYR A 166 -3.36 15.10 -8.70
C TYR A 166 -2.54 15.99 -9.65
N GLY A 167 -1.39 15.52 -10.12
CA GLY A 167 -0.57 16.25 -11.08
C GLY A 167 -1.11 16.15 -12.50
N PRO A 168 -0.69 17.05 -13.41
CA PRO A 168 -1.09 17.02 -14.81
C PRO A 168 -0.26 15.98 -15.59
N VAL A 169 -0.39 14.70 -15.24
CA VAL A 169 0.43 13.62 -15.81
C VAL A 169 -0.39 12.80 -16.78
N GLU A 170 0.02 12.82 -18.05
CA GLU A 170 -0.32 11.75 -19.00
C GLU A 170 0.77 10.68 -18.92
N PHE A 171 0.39 9.45 -18.55
CA PHE A 171 1.34 8.34 -18.46
C PHE A 171 1.71 7.85 -19.86
N GLN A 172 3.00 7.88 -20.18
CA GLN A 172 3.54 7.27 -21.38
C GLN A 172 3.88 5.81 -21.10
N ASN A 173 2.91 4.93 -21.33
CA ASN A 173 3.05 3.49 -21.07
C ASN A 173 4.01 2.79 -22.06
N ASP A 174 4.53 3.50 -23.07
CA ASP A 174 5.51 2.96 -24.02
C ASP A 174 6.94 2.85 -23.43
N HIS A 175 7.20 3.57 -22.34
CA HIS A 175 8.49 3.61 -21.66
C HIS A 175 8.35 3.22 -20.19
N LEU A 176 9.24 2.35 -19.70
CA LEU A 176 9.13 1.75 -18.37
C LEU A 176 9.18 2.80 -17.25
N LEU A 177 10.11 3.76 -17.29
CA LEU A 177 10.29 4.74 -16.21
C LEU A 177 9.23 5.85 -16.17
N THR A 178 8.46 6.02 -17.24
CA THR A 178 7.36 6.99 -17.34
C THR A 178 5.98 6.33 -17.31
N GLY A 179 5.95 5.00 -17.32
CA GLY A 179 4.73 4.21 -17.29
C GLY A 179 4.16 4.14 -15.87
N LEU A 180 2.83 4.11 -15.79
CA LEU A 180 2.11 4.00 -14.52
C LEU A 180 2.51 2.73 -13.75
N ALA A 181 2.67 1.61 -14.47
CA ALA A 181 3.06 0.32 -13.90
C ALA A 181 4.32 0.41 -13.02
N PHE A 182 5.38 1.05 -13.53
CA PHE A 182 6.63 1.18 -12.79
C PHE A 182 6.44 1.91 -11.46
N TRP A 183 5.69 3.02 -11.49
CA TRP A 183 5.47 3.84 -10.30
C TRP A 183 4.61 3.12 -9.27
N GLU A 184 3.53 2.44 -9.68
CA GLU A 184 2.70 1.66 -8.76
C GLU A 184 3.52 0.57 -8.03
N TRP A 185 4.34 -0.19 -8.77
CA TRP A 185 5.19 -1.23 -8.18
C TRP A 185 6.29 -0.65 -7.29
N LEU A 186 6.95 0.41 -7.72
CA LEU A 186 7.99 1.08 -6.92
C LEU A 186 7.43 1.57 -5.59
N LEU A 187 6.25 2.19 -5.61
CA LEU A 187 5.58 2.70 -4.41
C LEU A 187 5.15 1.58 -3.45
N CYS A 188 4.66 0.45 -3.98
CA CYS A 188 4.35 -0.72 -3.16
C CYS A 188 5.59 -1.27 -2.43
N VAL A 189 6.73 -1.31 -3.12
CA VAL A 189 8.02 -1.77 -2.56
C VAL A 189 8.54 -0.78 -1.52
N ASP A 190 8.54 0.52 -1.83
CA ASP A 190 9.00 1.57 -0.91
C ASP A 190 8.21 1.55 0.42
N CYS A 191 6.87 1.54 0.32
CA CYS A 191 6.01 1.40 1.50
C CYS A 191 6.33 0.14 2.31
N GLY A 192 6.65 -0.96 1.64
CA GLY A 192 6.98 -2.23 2.29
C GLY A 192 8.26 -2.12 3.09
N VAL A 193 9.32 -1.61 2.46
CA VAL A 193 10.62 -1.39 3.11
C VAL A 193 10.46 -0.44 4.31
N ALA A 194 9.72 0.65 4.15
CA ALA A 194 9.48 1.62 5.21
C ALA A 194 8.69 1.02 6.39
N LEU A 195 7.67 0.21 6.12
CA LEU A 195 6.92 -0.48 7.16
C LEU A 195 7.75 -1.53 7.90
N TYR A 196 8.59 -2.28 7.19
CA TYR A 196 9.52 -3.22 7.82
C TYR A 196 10.53 -2.51 8.73
N ALA A 197 11.09 -1.39 8.27
CA ALA A 197 12.01 -0.57 9.04
C ALA A 197 11.33 0.04 10.28
N LEU A 198 10.11 0.55 10.12
CA LEU A 198 9.28 1.05 11.23
C LEU A 198 9.01 -0.04 12.26
N ALA A 199 8.57 -1.23 11.81
CA ALA A 199 8.29 -2.35 12.70
C ALA A 199 9.55 -2.83 13.44
N ALA A 200 10.72 -2.78 12.79
CA ALA A 200 12.00 -3.06 13.42
C ALA A 200 12.38 -1.99 14.48
N ALA A 201 12.22 -0.70 14.16
CA ALA A 201 12.46 0.38 15.11
C ALA A 201 11.56 0.26 16.36
N VAL A 202 10.28 -0.03 16.15
CA VAL A 202 9.30 -0.20 17.23
C VAL A 202 9.57 -1.43 18.10
N ASP A 203 10.14 -2.51 17.55
CA ASP A 203 10.57 -3.70 18.31
C ASP A 203 11.83 -3.42 19.17
N LEU A 204 12.68 -2.48 18.77
CA LEU A 204 13.89 -2.09 19.50
C LEU A 204 13.63 -1.09 20.63
N LEU A 205 12.48 -0.39 20.62
CA LEU A 205 12.07 0.48 21.71
C LEU A 205 11.80 -0.37 22.97
N LYS A 206 12.77 -0.34 23.89
CA LYS A 206 12.61 -0.89 25.24
C LYS A 206 11.57 -0.05 25.98
N VAL A 207 10.49 -0.69 26.42
CA VAL A 207 9.52 -0.13 27.37
C VAL A 207 9.97 -0.51 28.76
#